data_AF-A0A182EP65-F1
#
_entry.id   AF-A0A182EP65-F1
#
_cell.length_a   1.000
_cell.length_b   1.000
_cell.length_c   1.000
_cell.angle_alpha   90.00
_cell.angle_beta   90.00
_cell.angle_gamma   90.00
#
_symmetry.space_group_name_H-M   'P 1'
#
loop_
_entity.id
_entity.type
_entity.pdbx_description
1 polymer ?
#
loop_
_entity_poly.entity_id
_entity_poly.type
_entity_poly.pdbx_seq_one_letter_code
_entity_poly.pdbx_strand_id
1 'polypeptide(L)'
;MSSPNMNNLIIAGSICTYFSVILLGFDTRFISADTFVALCYVKTWVLSLGFTLAFGSMFSKTWRVHLIFKNIRMNKKAIKDYKLFMLVGFIVLIDLISLVLWAYISPFKLHINYLTVFYSDNKMIAPEIELCRSDNGVIFEAIILGFKGLLMMLGCFLAWETRRVNVPALNDSKYIGMSVYSVFVTCILGLPLVYILKDQVNEAHLTGSISIIFCTTLTLCLVFVPKVVEILRNPQGTERNYRRGLVKSSLGRLDSQETPQHTDQTNSFRREHLQRLEDENVFLHQCLIQKTSILLELQKQLKQLGELDDDSIESNDIMDDSK
;
A
#
# COMPACT_ATOMS: atom_id res chain seq x y z
N MET A 1 1.53 -17.00 -0.10
CA MET A 1 0.36 -16.67 0.78
C MET A 1 -0.39 -15.39 0.38
N SER A 2 -0.22 -14.83 -0.83
CA SER A 2 -1.22 -13.88 -1.35
C SER A 2 -2.50 -14.66 -1.62
N SER A 3 -3.63 -14.28 -1.01
CA SER A 3 -4.94 -14.84 -1.40
C SER A 3 -5.36 -14.16 -2.71
N PRO A 4 -5.32 -14.87 -3.87
CA PRO A 4 -5.58 -14.26 -5.17
C PRO A 4 -6.99 -13.69 -5.24
N ASN A 5 -7.97 -14.37 -4.62
CA ASN A 5 -9.36 -13.92 -4.63
C ASN A 5 -9.54 -12.57 -3.90
N MET A 6 -8.72 -12.28 -2.89
CA MET A 6 -8.73 -10.97 -2.23
C MET A 6 -8.03 -9.89 -3.06
N ASN A 7 -7.11 -10.23 -3.97
CA ASN A 7 -6.60 -9.27 -4.97
C ASN A 7 -7.71 -8.95 -5.99
N ASN A 8 -8.51 -9.94 -6.40
CA ASN A 8 -9.62 -9.74 -7.35
C ASN A 8 -10.67 -8.77 -6.79
N LEU A 9 -10.98 -8.85 -5.50
CA LEU A 9 -11.86 -7.87 -4.83
C LEU A 9 -11.31 -6.44 -4.85
N ILE A 10 -9.98 -6.27 -4.67
CA ILE A 10 -9.35 -4.94 -4.77
C ILE A 10 -9.53 -4.39 -6.18
N ILE A 11 -9.27 -5.21 -7.21
CA ILE A 11 -9.44 -4.81 -8.61
C ILE A 11 -10.89 -4.45 -8.89
N ALA A 12 -11.85 -5.28 -8.46
CA ALA A 12 -13.27 -5.01 -8.63
C ALA A 12 -13.68 -3.67 -7.98
N GLY A 13 -13.22 -3.42 -6.74
CA GLY A 13 -13.47 -2.15 -6.05
C GLY A 13 -12.86 -0.96 -6.80
N SER A 14 -11.63 -1.09 -7.29
CA SER A 14 -10.96 -0.07 -8.09
C SER A 14 -11.64 0.20 -9.44
N ILE A 15 -12.20 -0.83 -10.10
CA ILE A 15 -12.99 -0.63 -11.32
C ILE A 15 -14.25 0.18 -11.00
N CYS A 16 -14.94 -0.13 -9.90
CA CYS A 16 -16.09 0.66 -9.46
C CYS A 16 -15.70 2.12 -9.15
N THR A 17 -14.56 2.37 -8.50
CA THR A 17 -14.13 3.75 -8.23
C THR A 17 -13.79 4.51 -9.51
N TYR A 18 -13.10 3.90 -10.48
CA TYR A 18 -12.89 4.55 -11.78
C TYR A 18 -14.20 4.84 -12.52
N PHE A 19 -15.13 3.88 -12.51
CA PHE A 19 -16.44 4.08 -13.12
C PHE A 19 -17.22 5.22 -12.46
N SER A 20 -17.11 5.38 -11.14
CA SER A 20 -17.74 6.49 -10.43
C SER A 20 -17.25 7.87 -10.88
N VAL A 21 -15.97 8.00 -11.27
CA VAL A 21 -15.43 9.26 -11.80
C VAL A 21 -16.09 9.62 -13.13
N ILE A 22 -16.34 8.63 -13.99
CA ILE A 22 -17.07 8.83 -15.23
C ILE A 22 -18.51 9.26 -14.94
N LEU A 23 -19.18 8.61 -13.98
CA LEU A 23 -20.54 8.97 -13.57
C LEU A 23 -20.65 10.37 -12.99
N LEU A 24 -19.62 10.85 -12.26
CA LEU A 24 -19.58 12.19 -11.69
C LEU A 24 -19.54 13.30 -12.76
N GLY A 25 -19.06 12.99 -13.96
CA GLY A 25 -18.99 13.93 -15.09
C GLY A 25 -20.29 14.10 -15.88
N PHE A 26 -21.31 13.26 -15.64
CA PHE A 26 -22.61 13.40 -16.29
C PHE A 26 -23.44 14.50 -15.63
N ASP A 27 -23.98 15.39 -16.46
CA ASP A 27 -24.86 16.49 -16.07
C ASP A 27 -26.18 16.46 -16.86
N THR A 28 -27.08 17.37 -16.54
CA THR A 28 -28.41 17.49 -17.16
C THR A 28 -28.39 17.97 -18.60
N ARG A 29 -27.23 18.31 -19.18
CA ARG A 29 -27.12 18.58 -20.62
C ARG A 29 -27.22 17.29 -21.44
N PHE A 30 -26.84 16.15 -20.84
CA PHE A 30 -26.86 14.85 -21.49
C PHE A 30 -28.09 14.00 -21.13
N ILE A 31 -28.73 14.25 -19.98
CA ILE A 31 -29.81 13.41 -19.44
C ILE A 31 -30.97 14.25 -18.89
N SER A 32 -32.17 13.67 -18.88
CA SER A 32 -33.36 14.32 -18.30
C SER A 32 -33.25 14.51 -16.78
N ALA A 33 -33.98 15.48 -16.23
CA ALA A 33 -34.01 15.82 -14.81
C ALA A 33 -34.30 14.62 -13.89
N ASP A 34 -35.28 13.77 -14.25
CA ASP A 34 -35.62 12.57 -13.46
C ASP A 34 -34.47 11.55 -13.47
N THR A 35 -33.82 11.38 -14.62
CA THR A 35 -32.66 10.49 -14.76
C THR A 35 -31.46 11.02 -13.98
N PHE A 36 -31.30 12.34 -13.89
CA PHE A 36 -30.22 12.98 -13.12
C PHE A 36 -30.35 12.72 -11.62
N VAL A 37 -31.56 12.73 -11.08
CA VAL A 37 -31.79 12.34 -9.67
C VAL A 37 -31.39 10.89 -9.43
N ALA A 38 -31.76 9.97 -10.32
CA ALA A 38 -31.32 8.58 -10.25
C ALA A 38 -29.79 8.44 -10.32
N LEU A 39 -29.15 9.18 -11.22
CA LEU A 39 -27.69 9.25 -11.35
C LEU A 39 -27.02 9.70 -10.04
N CYS A 40 -27.64 10.60 -9.28
CA CYS A 40 -27.12 11.03 -7.99
C CYS A 40 -27.08 9.95 -6.91
N TYR A 41 -28.02 9.00 -6.93
CA TYR A 41 -27.90 7.80 -6.11
C TYR A 41 -26.77 6.91 -6.62
N VAL A 42 -26.76 6.62 -7.92
CA VAL A 42 -25.80 5.68 -8.52
C VAL A 42 -24.35 6.16 -8.31
N LYS A 43 -24.04 7.44 -8.57
CA LYS A 43 -22.70 8.00 -8.39
C LYS A 43 -22.22 7.88 -6.92
N THR A 44 -23.11 8.17 -5.97
CA THR A 44 -22.82 8.10 -4.53
C THR A 44 -22.59 6.65 -4.09
N TRP A 45 -23.45 5.74 -4.54
CA TRP A 45 -23.39 4.32 -4.16
C TRP A 45 -22.17 3.62 -4.76
N VAL A 46 -21.92 3.83 -6.06
CA VAL A 46 -20.79 3.20 -6.75
C VAL A 46 -19.46 3.66 -6.16
N LEU A 47 -19.30 4.97 -5.90
CA LEU A 47 -18.09 5.50 -5.25
C LEU A 47 -17.92 4.92 -3.83
N SER A 48 -18.98 4.93 -3.03
CA SER A 48 -18.93 4.45 -1.64
C SER A 48 -18.59 2.95 -1.58
N LEU A 49 -19.35 2.11 -2.30
CA LEU A 49 -19.16 0.66 -2.30
C LEU A 49 -17.83 0.26 -2.95
N GLY A 50 -17.41 0.95 -4.02
CA GLY A 50 -16.11 0.72 -4.66
C GLY A 50 -14.95 0.96 -3.69
N PHE A 51 -14.98 2.07 -2.95
CA PHE A 51 -14.01 2.35 -1.90
C PHE A 51 -14.02 1.28 -0.81
N THR A 52 -15.21 0.92 -0.31
CA THR A 52 -15.37 -0.05 0.78
C THR A 52 -14.88 -1.45 0.37
N LEU A 53 -15.14 -1.85 -0.87
CA LEU A 53 -14.67 -3.13 -1.41
C LEU A 53 -13.14 -3.18 -1.54
N ALA A 54 -12.54 -2.12 -2.10
CA ALA A 54 -11.09 -2.03 -2.27
C ALA A 54 -10.36 -1.92 -0.92
N PHE A 55 -10.74 -0.95 -0.10
CA PHE A 55 -10.11 -0.70 1.20
C PHE A 55 -10.39 -1.82 2.20
N GLY A 56 -11.63 -2.32 2.28
CA GLY A 56 -11.99 -3.44 3.15
C GLY A 56 -11.21 -4.72 2.83
N SER A 57 -10.89 -4.95 1.55
CA SER A 57 -10.06 -6.07 1.11
C SER A 57 -8.58 -5.90 1.51
N MET A 58 -8.04 -4.69 1.41
CA MET A 58 -6.69 -4.37 1.92
C MET A 58 -6.63 -4.51 3.44
N PHE A 59 -7.61 -3.95 4.16
CA PHE A 59 -7.75 -4.07 5.61
C PHE A 59 -7.77 -5.54 6.05
N SER A 60 -8.59 -6.38 5.39
CA SER A 60 -8.71 -7.81 5.72
C SER A 60 -7.40 -8.59 5.49
N LYS A 61 -6.59 -8.19 4.49
CA LYS A 61 -5.25 -8.76 4.28
C LYS A 61 -4.29 -8.36 5.41
N THR A 62 -4.24 -7.08 5.75
CA THR A 62 -3.39 -6.58 6.85
C THR A 62 -3.80 -7.22 8.18
N TRP A 63 -5.10 -7.38 8.41
CA TRP A 63 -5.65 -8.10 9.56
C TRP A 63 -5.22 -9.56 9.61
N ARG A 64 -5.27 -10.29 8.48
CA ARG A 64 -4.76 -11.67 8.40
C ARG A 64 -3.30 -11.75 8.82
N VAL A 65 -2.47 -10.83 8.35
CA VAL A 65 -1.03 -10.80 8.67
C VAL A 65 -0.82 -10.56 10.16
N HIS A 66 -1.53 -9.58 10.73
CA HIS A 66 -1.51 -9.32 12.17
C HIS A 66 -1.94 -10.56 12.98
N LEU A 67 -3.02 -11.22 12.58
CA LEU A 67 -3.49 -12.44 13.25
C LEU A 67 -2.53 -13.61 13.12
N ILE A 68 -1.85 -13.79 11.98
CA ILE A 68 -0.84 -14.84 11.81
C ILE A 68 0.30 -14.61 12.82
N PHE A 69 0.79 -13.38 12.96
CA PHE A 69 1.84 -13.07 13.94
C PHE A 69 1.39 -13.30 15.37
N LYS A 70 0.16 -12.91 15.70
CA LYS A 70 -0.43 -13.17 17.01
C LYS A 70 -0.62 -14.67 17.27
N ASN A 71 -1.10 -15.43 16.29
CA ASN A 71 -1.35 -16.87 16.42
C ASN A 71 -0.06 -17.70 16.48
N ILE A 72 1.02 -17.28 15.82
CA ILE A 72 2.35 -17.92 15.95
C ILE A 72 2.83 -17.82 17.39
N ARG A 73 2.66 -16.67 18.04
CA ARG A 73 2.98 -16.52 19.48
C ARG A 73 2.12 -17.41 20.39
N MET A 74 0.95 -17.84 19.92
CA MET A 74 -0.06 -18.54 20.72
C MET A 74 -0.32 -20.00 20.25
N ASN A 75 0.50 -20.56 19.35
CA ASN A 75 0.37 -21.91 18.79
C ASN A 75 -1.05 -22.27 18.25
N LYS A 76 -1.75 -21.33 17.61
CA LYS A 76 -3.11 -21.57 17.06
C LYS A 76 -3.10 -21.98 15.58
N LYS A 77 -4.08 -22.80 15.17
CA LYS A 77 -4.29 -23.27 13.78
C LYS A 77 -4.40 -22.12 12.76
N ALA A 78 -3.97 -22.40 11.53
CA ALA A 78 -4.00 -21.47 10.39
C ALA A 78 -5.41 -21.01 10.01
N ILE A 79 -5.53 -19.74 9.60
CA ILE A 79 -6.80 -19.07 9.27
C ILE A 79 -7.22 -19.43 7.85
N LYS A 80 -8.49 -19.80 7.68
CA LYS A 80 -9.10 -20.09 6.37
C LYS A 80 -9.57 -18.80 5.68
N ASP A 81 -9.47 -18.76 4.35
CA ASP A 81 -9.80 -17.60 3.53
C ASP A 81 -11.29 -17.16 3.63
N TYR A 82 -12.23 -18.07 3.93
CA TYR A 82 -13.65 -17.72 4.12
C TYR A 82 -13.87 -16.65 5.21
N LYS A 83 -13.02 -16.62 6.24
CA LYS A 83 -13.12 -15.62 7.32
C LYS A 83 -12.78 -14.21 6.84
N LEU A 84 -11.90 -14.09 5.84
CA LEU A 84 -11.56 -12.80 5.24
C LEU A 84 -12.73 -12.29 4.39
N PHE A 85 -13.35 -13.16 3.59
CA PHE A 85 -14.54 -12.80 2.83
C PHE A 85 -15.71 -12.40 3.73
N MET A 86 -15.93 -13.12 4.83
CA MET A 86 -16.94 -12.75 5.83
C MET A 86 -16.67 -11.37 6.46
N LEU A 87 -15.40 -11.04 6.73
CA LEU A 87 -15.01 -9.73 7.25
C LEU A 87 -15.29 -8.61 6.24
N VAL A 88 -14.87 -8.78 4.98
CA VAL A 88 -15.17 -7.79 3.91
C VAL A 88 -16.67 -7.67 3.70
N GLY A 89 -17.39 -8.79 3.61
CA GLY A 89 -18.84 -8.80 3.44
C GLY A 89 -19.57 -8.08 4.57
N PHE A 90 -19.12 -8.24 5.81
CA PHE A 90 -19.66 -7.50 6.95
C PHE A 90 -19.44 -5.98 6.84
N ILE A 91 -18.24 -5.54 6.44
CA ILE A 91 -17.94 -4.12 6.25
C ILE A 91 -18.80 -3.54 5.11
N VAL A 92 -18.94 -4.26 4.00
CA VAL A 92 -19.79 -3.86 2.86
C VAL A 92 -21.27 -3.81 3.26
N LEU A 93 -21.73 -4.75 4.08
CA LEU A 93 -23.12 -4.79 4.56
C LEU A 93 -23.44 -3.53 5.40
N ILE A 94 -22.55 -3.11 6.29
CA ILE A 94 -22.73 -1.87 7.07
C ILE A 94 -22.83 -0.65 6.15
N ASP A 95 -21.95 -0.56 5.14
CA ASP A 95 -21.96 0.55 4.17
C ASP A 95 -23.25 0.55 3.34
N LEU A 96 -23.71 -0.62 2.88
CA LEU A 96 -24.97 -0.78 2.17
C LEU A 96 -26.18 -0.34 3.00
N ILE A 97 -26.24 -0.77 4.27
CA ILE A 97 -27.31 -0.36 5.20
C ILE A 97 -27.29 1.16 5.37
N SER A 98 -26.11 1.77 5.52
CA SER A 98 -25.95 3.22 5.67
C SER A 98 -26.46 3.98 4.44
N LEU A 99 -26.15 3.50 3.23
CA LEU A 99 -26.61 4.08 1.97
C LEU A 99 -28.13 3.94 1.76
N VAL A 100 -28.69 2.77 2.10
CA VAL A 100 -30.14 2.53 2.03
C VAL A 100 -30.88 3.44 3.02
N LEU A 101 -30.37 3.58 4.25
CA LEU A 101 -30.94 4.49 5.24
C LEU A 101 -30.90 5.94 4.78
N TRP A 102 -29.81 6.39 4.17
CA TRP A 102 -29.74 7.74 3.59
C TRP A 102 -30.79 7.91 2.48
N ALA A 103 -30.86 6.96 1.54
CA ALA A 103 -31.82 7.03 0.44
C ALA A 103 -33.28 7.05 0.90
N TYR A 104 -33.61 6.33 1.99
CA TYR A 104 -34.97 6.27 2.53
C TYR A 104 -35.32 7.49 3.38
N ILE A 105 -34.44 7.92 4.29
CA ILE A 105 -34.72 8.99 5.27
C ILE A 105 -34.59 10.38 4.63
N SER A 106 -33.61 10.57 3.75
CA SER A 106 -33.34 11.87 3.13
C SER A 106 -33.03 11.71 1.64
N PRO A 107 -34.06 11.45 0.81
CA PRO A 107 -33.88 11.23 -0.62
C PRO A 107 -33.28 12.45 -1.32
N PHE A 108 -32.48 12.21 -2.35
CA PHE A 108 -31.98 13.24 -3.25
C PHE A 108 -33.12 13.85 -4.07
N LYS A 109 -33.11 15.18 -4.17
CA LYS A 109 -33.99 15.99 -5.01
C LYS A 109 -33.15 16.89 -5.90
N LEU A 110 -33.65 17.21 -7.08
CA LEU A 110 -33.05 18.23 -7.94
C LEU A 110 -33.24 19.61 -7.30
N HIS A 111 -32.17 20.38 -7.22
CA HIS A 111 -32.16 21.74 -6.69
C HIS A 111 -31.39 22.65 -7.64
N ILE A 112 -31.89 23.87 -7.84
CA ILE A 112 -31.29 24.87 -8.74
C ILE A 112 -30.74 26.01 -7.89
N ASN A 113 -29.45 26.31 -8.06
CA ASN A 113 -28.79 27.46 -7.46
C ASN A 113 -28.65 28.57 -8.50
N TYR A 114 -29.29 29.72 -8.25
CA TYR A 114 -29.17 30.90 -9.09
C TYR A 114 -27.89 31.68 -8.76
N LEU A 115 -27.08 31.96 -9.78
CA LEU A 115 -25.87 32.78 -9.66
C LEU A 115 -26.19 34.25 -9.96
N THR A 116 -25.22 35.13 -9.71
CA THR A 116 -25.37 36.56 -9.96
C THR A 116 -25.64 36.83 -11.43
N VAL A 117 -26.73 37.54 -11.71
CA VAL A 117 -27.11 37.97 -13.05
C VAL A 117 -26.09 38.96 -13.59
N PHE A 118 -25.73 38.83 -14.87
CA PHE A 118 -24.94 39.82 -15.58
C PHE A 118 -25.59 40.21 -16.91
N TYR A 119 -25.29 41.41 -17.38
CA TYR A 119 -25.81 41.96 -18.63
C TYR A 119 -24.75 41.87 -19.71
N SER A 120 -25.10 41.31 -20.85
CA SER A 120 -24.24 41.22 -22.03
C SER A 120 -25.08 41.43 -23.28
N ASP A 121 -24.64 42.31 -24.19
CA ASP A 121 -25.30 42.60 -25.46
C ASP A 121 -26.82 42.89 -25.36
N ASN A 122 -27.20 43.78 -24.42
CA ASN A 122 -28.61 44.12 -24.11
C ASN A 122 -29.49 42.91 -23.70
N LYS A 123 -28.89 41.79 -23.29
CA LYS A 123 -29.57 40.62 -22.74
C LYS A 123 -29.20 40.45 -21.28
N MET A 124 -30.19 40.07 -20.48
CA MET A 124 -30.02 39.66 -19.09
C MET A 124 -29.71 38.16 -19.06
N ILE A 125 -28.54 37.78 -18.53
CA ILE A 125 -28.12 36.38 -18.42
C ILE A 125 -28.13 36.00 -16.94
N ALA A 126 -28.99 35.06 -16.58
CA ALA A 126 -29.08 34.49 -15.23
C ALA A 126 -28.51 33.06 -15.24
N PRO A 127 -27.23 32.86 -14.86
CA PRO A 127 -26.64 31.53 -14.78
C PRO A 127 -27.25 30.70 -13.65
N GLU A 128 -27.45 29.41 -13.92
CA GLU A 128 -28.08 28.44 -13.01
C GLU A 128 -27.17 27.22 -12.84
N ILE A 129 -27.07 26.69 -11.62
CA ILE A 129 -26.37 25.43 -11.32
C ILE A 129 -27.37 24.41 -10.81
N GLU A 130 -27.49 23.30 -11.52
CA GLU A 130 -28.31 22.17 -11.14
C GLU A 130 -27.51 21.17 -10.31
N LEU A 131 -28.00 20.87 -9.11
CA LEU A 131 -27.33 19.99 -8.17
C LEU A 131 -28.32 19.08 -7.45
N CYS A 132 -27.83 17.95 -6.97
CA CYS A 132 -28.60 17.07 -6.12
C CYS A 132 -28.46 17.50 -4.68
N ARG A 133 -29.58 17.87 -4.06
CA ARG A 133 -29.64 18.24 -2.64
C ARG A 133 -30.48 17.24 -1.88
N SER A 134 -30.00 16.90 -0.68
CA SER A 134 -30.71 16.10 0.31
C SER A 134 -30.85 16.97 1.56
N ASP A 135 -32.04 17.00 2.15
CA ASP A 135 -32.37 17.93 3.24
C ASP A 135 -31.40 17.78 4.44
N ASN A 136 -31.00 16.53 4.75
CA ASN A 136 -30.03 16.18 5.78
C ASN A 136 -28.74 15.57 5.21
N GLY A 137 -28.41 15.87 3.94
CA GLY A 137 -27.31 15.21 3.22
C GLY A 137 -25.96 15.30 3.92
N VAL A 138 -25.63 16.47 4.50
CA VAL A 138 -24.36 16.70 5.21
C VAL A 138 -24.21 15.76 6.42
N ILE A 139 -25.29 15.47 7.13
CA ILE A 139 -25.26 14.59 8.31
C ILE A 139 -24.96 13.16 7.88
N PHE A 140 -25.67 12.63 6.87
CA PHE A 140 -25.43 11.28 6.36
C PHE A 140 -24.05 11.14 5.72
N GLU A 141 -23.61 12.15 4.98
CA GLU A 141 -22.25 12.20 4.42
C GLU A 141 -21.19 12.16 5.53
N ALA A 142 -21.35 12.96 6.59
CA ALA A 142 -20.45 12.97 7.73
C ALA A 142 -20.43 11.62 8.47
N ILE A 143 -21.58 10.94 8.63
CA ILE A 143 -21.66 9.61 9.23
C ILE A 143 -20.89 8.58 8.40
N ILE A 144 -21.11 8.56 7.07
CA ILE A 144 -20.45 7.62 6.16
C ILE A 144 -18.94 7.89 6.10
N LEU A 145 -18.53 9.15 5.98
CA LEU A 145 -17.11 9.54 5.99
C LEU A 145 -16.46 9.26 7.35
N GLY A 146 -17.18 9.45 8.46
CA GLY A 146 -16.71 9.10 9.80
C GLY A 146 -16.46 7.61 9.96
N PHE A 147 -17.39 6.77 9.50
CA PHE A 147 -17.21 5.31 9.48
C PHE A 147 -16.01 4.89 8.62
N LYS A 148 -15.88 5.45 7.41
CA LYS A 148 -14.73 5.17 6.52
C LYS A 148 -13.42 5.67 7.13
N GLY A 149 -13.41 6.84 7.74
CA GLY A 149 -12.26 7.39 8.46
C GLY A 149 -11.81 6.50 9.61
N LEU A 150 -12.76 5.99 10.42
CA LEU A 150 -12.46 5.02 11.48
C LEU A 150 -11.87 3.73 10.91
N LEU A 151 -12.46 3.18 9.85
CA LEU A 151 -11.95 1.99 9.17
C LEU A 151 -10.52 2.23 8.66
N MET A 152 -10.25 3.41 8.11
CA MET A 152 -8.91 3.78 7.64
C MET A 152 -7.89 3.91 8.76
N MET A 153 -8.26 4.56 9.88
CA MET A 153 -7.41 4.65 11.06
C MET A 153 -7.06 3.27 11.62
N LEU A 154 -8.04 2.37 11.72
CA LEU A 154 -7.81 0.99 12.13
C LEU A 154 -6.89 0.25 11.14
N GLY A 155 -7.06 0.47 9.83
CA GLY A 155 -6.16 -0.05 8.80
C GLY A 155 -4.72 0.41 8.98
N CYS A 156 -4.51 1.71 9.21
CA CYS A 156 -3.20 2.29 9.49
C CYS A 156 -2.58 1.70 10.76
N PHE A 157 -3.35 1.56 11.84
CA PHE A 157 -2.89 0.94 13.08
C PHE A 157 -2.40 -0.50 12.85
N LEU A 158 -3.16 -1.31 12.11
CA LEU A 158 -2.73 -2.67 11.78
C LEU A 158 -1.50 -2.70 10.86
N ALA A 159 -1.42 -1.78 9.91
CA ALA A 159 -0.24 -1.63 9.05
C ALA A 159 1.01 -1.23 9.87
N TRP A 160 0.83 -0.44 10.93
CA TRP A 160 1.91 -0.04 11.83
C TRP A 160 2.42 -1.22 12.66
N GLU A 161 1.50 -1.95 13.30
CA GLU A 161 1.81 -3.14 14.08
C GLU A 161 2.54 -4.22 13.26
N THR A 162 2.24 -4.30 11.96
CA THR A 162 2.83 -5.31 11.06
C THR A 162 4.13 -4.86 10.39
N ARG A 163 4.54 -3.59 10.51
CA ARG A 163 5.72 -3.02 9.81
C ARG A 163 7.05 -3.64 10.24
N ARG A 164 7.19 -4.02 11.51
CA ARG A 164 8.47 -4.52 12.06
C ARG A 164 8.73 -5.99 11.77
N VAL A 165 7.83 -6.68 11.07
CA VAL A 165 7.96 -8.12 10.87
C VAL A 165 8.55 -8.45 9.50
N ASN A 166 9.87 -8.59 9.46
CA ASN A 166 10.62 -8.93 8.25
C ASN A 166 10.73 -10.45 8.09
N VAL A 167 9.68 -11.08 7.56
CA VAL A 167 9.74 -12.47 7.07
C VAL A 167 9.74 -12.44 5.54
N PRO A 168 10.74 -13.03 4.85
CA PRO A 168 10.83 -12.98 3.37
C PRO A 168 9.56 -13.48 2.66
N ALA A 169 8.88 -14.47 3.25
CA ALA A 169 7.61 -15.02 2.78
C ALA A 169 6.40 -14.06 2.88
N LEU A 170 6.57 -12.90 3.54
CA LEU A 170 5.56 -11.88 3.82
C LEU A 170 5.96 -10.50 3.28
N ASN A 171 6.97 -10.39 2.41
CA ASN A 171 7.34 -9.08 1.85
C ASN A 171 6.18 -8.42 1.06
N ASP A 172 5.26 -9.22 0.52
CA ASP A 172 3.99 -8.76 -0.09
C ASP A 172 3.13 -7.92 0.87
N SER A 173 3.09 -8.27 2.16
CA SER A 173 2.29 -7.51 3.14
C SER A 173 2.85 -6.12 3.42
N LYS A 174 4.13 -5.87 3.16
CA LYS A 174 4.74 -4.55 3.33
C LYS A 174 4.19 -3.57 2.30
N TYR A 175 4.09 -3.97 1.04
CA TYR A 175 3.51 -3.14 -0.02
C TYR A 175 2.02 -2.88 0.19
N ILE A 176 1.27 -3.87 0.69
CA ILE A 176 -0.12 -3.68 1.11
C ILE A 176 -0.23 -2.70 2.30
N GLY A 177 0.68 -2.75 3.26
CA GLY A 177 0.74 -1.77 4.34
C GLY A 177 1.04 -0.35 3.83
N MET A 178 1.98 -0.21 2.89
CA MET A 178 2.28 1.06 2.24
C MET A 178 1.09 1.62 1.45
N SER A 179 0.31 0.76 0.78
CA SER A 179 -0.89 1.19 0.06
C SER A 179 -2.00 1.68 0.99
N VAL A 180 -2.13 1.09 2.19
CA VAL A 180 -3.06 1.61 3.21
C VAL A 180 -2.66 3.02 3.66
N TYR A 181 -1.36 3.27 3.89
CA TYR A 181 -0.89 4.61 4.24
C TYR A 181 -1.09 5.62 3.11
N SER A 182 -0.83 5.23 1.85
CA SER A 182 -1.03 6.14 0.73
C SER A 182 -2.49 6.57 0.59
N VAL A 183 -3.43 5.63 0.72
CA VAL A 183 -4.87 5.95 0.70
C VAL A 183 -5.23 6.88 1.85
N PHE A 184 -4.72 6.64 3.06
CA PHE A 184 -4.97 7.50 4.20
C PHE A 184 -4.50 8.94 4.01
N VAL A 185 -3.25 9.11 3.57
CA VAL A 185 -2.68 10.44 3.30
C VAL A 185 -3.44 11.14 2.19
N THR A 186 -3.74 10.45 1.08
CA THR A 186 -4.47 11.07 -0.03
C THR A 186 -5.90 11.45 0.34
N CYS A 187 -6.60 10.68 1.17
CA CYS A 187 -7.93 11.07 1.64
C CYS A 187 -7.90 12.25 2.60
N ILE A 188 -6.93 12.32 3.53
CA ILE A 188 -6.77 13.46 4.45
C ILE A 188 -6.48 14.76 3.70
N LEU A 189 -5.72 14.71 2.61
CA LEU A 189 -5.42 15.90 1.81
C LEU A 189 -6.52 16.22 0.79
N GLY A 190 -7.06 15.20 0.13
CA GLY A 190 -8.01 15.35 -0.97
C GLY A 190 -9.42 15.76 -0.52
N LEU A 191 -9.94 15.20 0.58
CA LEU A 191 -11.32 15.50 1.02
C LEU A 191 -11.50 16.97 1.44
N PRO A 192 -10.61 17.58 2.28
CA PRO A 192 -10.73 18.99 2.62
C PRO A 192 -10.58 19.90 1.40
N LEU A 193 -9.69 19.55 0.47
CA LEU A 193 -9.47 20.34 -0.74
C LEU A 193 -10.73 20.39 -1.62
N VAL A 194 -11.39 19.24 -1.83
CA VAL A 194 -12.68 19.18 -2.57
C VAL A 194 -13.77 19.94 -1.81
N TYR A 195 -13.79 19.86 -0.47
CA TYR A 195 -14.77 20.58 0.34
C TYR A 195 -14.61 22.10 0.26
N ILE A 196 -13.37 22.60 0.23
CA ILE A 196 -13.08 24.04 0.05
C ILE A 196 -13.58 24.53 -1.32
N LEU A 197 -13.42 23.72 -2.35
CA LEU A 197 -13.80 24.06 -3.74
C LEU A 197 -15.28 23.80 -4.05
N LYS A 198 -16.11 23.41 -3.07
CA LYS A 198 -17.49 22.95 -3.31
C LYS A 198 -18.38 23.97 -4.05
N ASP A 199 -18.08 25.26 -3.91
CA ASP A 199 -18.85 26.34 -4.54
C ASP A 199 -18.49 26.50 -6.03
N GLN A 200 -17.33 25.97 -6.46
CA GLN A 200 -16.84 25.97 -7.84
C GLN A 200 -16.94 24.55 -8.42
N VAL A 201 -18.10 24.19 -8.97
CA VAL A 201 -18.44 22.83 -9.40
C VAL A 201 -17.39 22.21 -10.34
N ASN A 202 -16.88 22.97 -11.30
CA ASN A 202 -15.85 22.51 -12.24
C ASN A 202 -14.53 22.19 -11.52
N GLU A 203 -14.12 23.05 -10.58
CA GLU A 203 -12.87 22.90 -9.84
C GLU A 203 -12.95 21.76 -8.82
N ALA A 204 -14.08 21.65 -8.11
CA ALA A 204 -14.36 20.52 -7.22
C ALA A 204 -14.38 19.19 -7.98
N HIS A 205 -15.03 19.13 -9.14
CA HIS A 205 -15.09 17.93 -9.97
C HIS A 205 -13.70 17.53 -10.48
N LEU A 206 -12.93 18.48 -11.02
CA LEU A 206 -11.58 18.22 -11.51
C LEU A 206 -10.67 17.71 -10.39
N THR A 207 -10.67 18.41 -9.25
CA THR A 207 -9.83 18.09 -8.10
C THR A 207 -10.20 16.74 -7.47
N GLY A 208 -11.50 16.46 -7.33
CA GLY A 208 -12.01 15.19 -6.83
C GLY A 208 -11.65 14.03 -7.75
N SER A 209 -11.85 14.19 -9.06
CA SER A 209 -11.52 13.18 -10.06
C SER A 209 -10.04 12.85 -10.08
N ILE A 210 -9.17 13.86 -10.10
CA ILE A 210 -7.71 13.68 -10.04
C ILE A 210 -7.32 12.97 -8.74
N SER A 211 -7.87 13.38 -7.60
CA SER A 211 -7.58 12.76 -6.30
C SER A 211 -7.97 11.28 -6.26
N ILE A 212 -9.16 10.92 -6.77
CA ILE A 212 -9.64 9.53 -6.82
C ILE A 212 -8.80 8.69 -7.78
N ILE A 213 -8.53 9.19 -8.99
CA ILE A 213 -7.72 8.48 -10.00
C ILE A 213 -6.31 8.27 -9.46
N PHE A 214 -5.67 9.31 -8.93
CA PHE A 214 -4.32 9.23 -8.38
C PHE A 214 -4.24 8.23 -7.22
N CYS A 215 -5.15 8.33 -6.25
CA CYS A 215 -5.22 7.42 -5.10
C CYS A 215 -5.40 5.97 -5.53
N THR A 216 -6.35 5.71 -6.43
CA THR A 216 -6.68 4.35 -6.91
C THR A 216 -5.51 3.77 -7.70
N THR A 217 -4.90 4.57 -8.58
CA THR A 217 -3.77 4.14 -9.42
C THR A 217 -2.54 3.84 -8.58
N LEU A 218 -2.19 4.72 -7.64
CA LEU A 218 -1.09 4.53 -6.72
C LEU A 218 -1.28 3.24 -5.89
N THR A 219 -2.50 3.01 -5.42
CA THR A 219 -2.86 1.78 -4.67
C THR A 219 -2.64 0.54 -5.52
N LEU A 220 -3.18 0.51 -6.75
CA LEU A 220 -2.99 -0.63 -7.66
C LEU A 220 -1.51 -0.85 -7.99
N CYS A 221 -0.76 0.21 -8.27
CA CYS A 221 0.67 0.12 -8.53
C CYS A 221 1.42 -0.51 -7.35
N LEU A 222 1.17 -0.03 -6.12
CA LEU A 222 1.80 -0.59 -4.92
C LEU A 222 1.44 -2.05 -4.68
N VAL A 223 0.19 -2.46 -4.92
CA VAL A 223 -0.27 -3.84 -4.66
C VAL A 223 0.17 -4.83 -5.76
N PHE A 224 0.27 -4.40 -7.02
CA PHE A 224 0.45 -5.29 -8.16
C PHE A 224 1.83 -5.20 -8.83
N VAL A 225 2.46 -4.03 -8.91
CA VAL A 225 3.79 -3.90 -9.57
C VAL A 225 4.83 -4.82 -8.96
N PRO A 226 5.00 -4.92 -7.62
CA PRO A 226 5.99 -5.84 -7.03
C PRO A 226 5.73 -7.31 -7.41
N LYS A 227 4.47 -7.71 -7.56
CA LYS A 227 4.08 -9.07 -7.95
C LYS A 227 4.41 -9.36 -9.40
N VAL A 228 4.10 -8.42 -10.29
CA VAL A 228 4.39 -8.56 -11.72
C VAL A 228 5.89 -8.60 -11.96
N VAL A 229 6.66 -7.72 -11.30
CA VAL A 229 8.13 -7.70 -11.39
C VAL A 229 8.74 -9.02 -10.90
N GLU A 230 8.25 -9.58 -9.79
CA GLU A 230 8.75 -10.87 -9.27
C GLU A 230 8.45 -12.03 -10.24
N ILE A 231 7.27 -12.06 -10.85
CA ILE A 231 6.89 -13.08 -11.85
C ILE A 231 7.77 -12.96 -13.10
N LEU A 232 8.02 -11.73 -13.57
CA LEU A 232 8.87 -11.48 -14.75
C LEU A 232 10.33 -11.85 -14.47
N ARG A 233 10.84 -11.60 -13.26
CA ARG A 233 12.22 -11.93 -12.86
C ARG A 233 12.42 -13.44 -12.67
N ASN A 234 11.40 -14.14 -12.16
CA ASN A 234 11.48 -15.56 -11.80
C ASN A 234 10.31 -16.38 -12.41
N PRO A 235 10.26 -16.58 -13.74
CA PRO A 235 9.15 -17.27 -14.40
C PRO A 235 9.01 -18.76 -14.01
N GLN A 236 10.03 -19.39 -13.42
CA GLN A 236 10.01 -20.81 -13.02
C GLN A 236 9.66 -21.10 -11.55
N GLY A 237 9.21 -20.11 -10.77
CA GLY A 237 8.48 -20.34 -9.51
C GLY A 237 9.05 -21.42 -8.56
N THR A 238 10.25 -21.24 -8.03
CA THR A 238 10.83 -22.22 -7.08
C THR A 238 10.13 -22.16 -5.71
N GLU A 239 9.01 -22.87 -5.57
CA GLU A 239 8.21 -23.09 -4.33
C GLU A 239 9.05 -23.47 -3.09
N ARG A 240 10.24 -24.02 -3.29
CA ARG A 240 11.06 -24.69 -2.26
C ARG A 240 11.65 -23.75 -1.20
N ASN A 241 11.83 -22.47 -1.51
CA ASN A 241 12.39 -21.47 -0.58
C ASN A 241 11.34 -20.88 0.38
N TYR A 242 10.06 -20.99 0.04
CA TYR A 242 8.96 -20.39 0.78
C TYR A 242 8.70 -21.07 2.13
N ARG A 243 8.67 -22.41 2.14
CA ARG A 243 8.51 -23.21 3.38
C ARG A 243 9.71 -23.07 4.31
N ARG A 244 10.93 -22.98 3.77
CA ARG A 244 12.18 -22.84 4.56
C ARG A 244 12.27 -21.49 5.27
N GLY A 245 11.82 -20.40 4.64
CA GLY A 245 11.83 -19.06 5.25
C GLY A 245 10.89 -18.95 6.47
N LEU A 246 9.69 -19.52 6.38
CA LEU A 246 8.70 -19.50 7.47
C LEU A 246 9.16 -20.32 8.69
N VAL A 247 9.82 -21.46 8.46
CA VAL A 247 10.38 -22.34 9.51
C VAL A 247 11.64 -21.72 10.14
N LYS A 248 12.52 -21.09 9.34
CA LYS A 248 13.75 -20.46 9.84
C LYS A 248 13.47 -19.21 10.70
N SER A 249 12.42 -18.44 10.39
CA SER A 249 12.00 -17.28 11.20
C SER A 249 11.24 -17.63 12.48
N SER A 250 10.63 -18.82 12.55
CA SER A 250 9.91 -19.30 13.74
C SER A 250 10.84 -20.03 14.72
N LEU A 251 11.87 -20.71 14.22
CA LEU A 251 12.84 -21.42 15.06
C LEU A 251 13.96 -20.51 15.61
N GLY A 252 14.24 -19.37 14.96
CA GLY A 252 15.27 -18.43 15.42
C GLY A 252 14.89 -17.52 16.60
N ARG A 253 13.74 -17.74 17.25
CA ARG A 253 13.27 -16.87 18.34
C ARG A 253 12.60 -17.58 19.53
N LEU A 254 12.58 -18.91 19.56
CA LEU A 254 12.28 -19.69 20.75
C LEU A 254 13.57 -20.40 21.15
N ASP A 255 14.32 -19.77 22.04
CA ASP A 255 15.13 -20.53 22.99
C ASP A 255 14.35 -20.62 24.30
N SER A 256 14.49 -21.76 24.97
CA SER A 256 13.96 -22.12 26.30
C SER A 256 12.48 -22.52 26.42
N GLN A 257 12.12 -23.73 25.96
CA GLN A 257 11.34 -24.67 26.80
C GLN A 257 11.44 -26.11 26.27
N GLU A 258 12.16 -26.95 27.01
CA GLU A 258 12.42 -28.36 26.73
C GLU A 258 11.24 -29.26 27.17
N THR A 259 10.96 -30.32 26.41
CA THR A 259 10.36 -31.55 26.95
C THR A 259 10.90 -32.76 26.14
N PRO A 260 11.28 -33.89 26.78
CA PRO A 260 12.28 -34.80 26.26
C PRO A 260 11.66 -36.09 25.72
N GLN A 261 11.96 -36.47 24.47
CA GLN A 261 12.14 -37.87 24.03
C GLN A 261 12.32 -38.03 22.51
N HIS A 262 11.94 -37.04 21.69
CA HIS A 262 12.12 -37.11 20.23
C HIS A 262 13.29 -36.26 19.69
N THR A 263 14.12 -35.74 20.61
CA THR A 263 15.02 -34.60 20.39
C THR A 263 16.45 -35.03 19.98
N ASP A 264 16.89 -36.26 20.26
CA ASP A 264 18.31 -36.63 20.14
C ASP A 264 18.83 -36.72 18.70
N GLN A 265 18.07 -37.32 17.78
CA GLN A 265 18.49 -37.41 16.37
C GLN A 265 18.44 -36.07 15.62
N THR A 266 17.54 -35.18 16.03
CA THR A 266 17.40 -33.85 15.39
C THR A 266 18.45 -32.88 15.94
N ASN A 267 18.86 -33.06 17.21
CA ASN A 267 19.92 -32.29 17.84
C ASN A 267 21.31 -32.68 17.34
N SER A 268 21.58 -33.97 17.10
CA SER A 268 22.88 -34.42 16.56
C SER A 268 23.16 -33.84 15.18
N PHE A 269 22.19 -33.93 14.26
CA PHE A 269 22.31 -33.37 12.91
C PHE A 269 22.47 -31.84 12.93
N ARG A 270 21.78 -31.14 13.85
CA ARG A 270 21.88 -29.69 13.98
C ARG A 270 23.24 -29.26 14.53
N ARG A 271 23.82 -30.02 15.47
CA ARG A 271 25.17 -29.78 15.99
C ARG A 271 26.24 -29.99 14.93
N GLU A 272 26.15 -31.06 14.16
CA GLU A 272 27.08 -31.31 13.04
C GLU A 272 27.01 -30.20 11.98
N HIS A 273 25.81 -29.71 11.67
CA HIS A 273 25.66 -28.62 10.71
C HIS A 273 26.15 -27.27 11.25
N LEU A 274 25.97 -27.00 12.55
CA LEU A 274 26.51 -25.81 13.20
C LEU A 274 28.04 -25.83 13.23
N GLN A 275 28.66 -26.98 13.53
CA GLN A 275 30.11 -27.14 13.46
C GLN A 275 30.65 -26.85 12.05
N ARG A 276 30.02 -27.39 11.00
CA ARG A 276 30.45 -27.09 9.62
C ARG A 276 30.38 -25.60 9.27
N LEU A 277 29.35 -24.90 9.73
CA LEU A 277 29.21 -23.45 9.49
C LEU A 277 30.21 -22.64 10.30
N GLU A 278 30.59 -23.11 11.49
CA GLU A 278 31.62 -22.50 12.32
C GLU A 278 33.01 -22.70 11.70
N ASP A 279 33.31 -23.90 11.21
CA ASP A 279 34.52 -24.21 10.46
C ASP A 279 34.63 -23.38 9.17
N GLU A 280 33.53 -23.26 8.41
CA GLU A 280 33.48 -22.40 7.22
C GLU A 280 33.71 -20.93 7.56
N ASN A 281 33.17 -20.44 8.69
CA ASN A 281 33.38 -19.07 9.14
C ASN A 281 34.84 -18.81 9.54
N VAL A 282 35.45 -19.73 10.27
CA VAL A 282 36.87 -19.66 10.66
C VAL A 282 37.75 -19.67 9.41
N PHE A 283 37.45 -20.54 8.44
CA PHE A 283 38.16 -20.58 7.17
C PHE A 283 38.02 -19.27 6.37
N LEU A 284 36.80 -18.73 6.28
CA LEU A 284 36.59 -17.43 5.61
C LEU A 284 37.33 -16.30 6.30
N HIS A 285 37.37 -16.29 7.64
CA HIS A 285 38.12 -15.30 8.41
C HIS A 285 39.62 -15.37 8.13
N GLN A 286 40.19 -16.58 8.05
CA GLN A 286 41.60 -16.75 7.66
C GLN A 286 41.87 -16.26 6.24
N CYS A 287 40.99 -16.57 5.29
CA CYS A 287 41.11 -16.10 3.91
C CYS A 287 41.02 -14.57 3.81
N LEU A 288 40.13 -13.94 4.60
CA LEU A 288 40.03 -12.48 4.68
C LEU A 288 41.33 -11.87 5.19
N ILE A 289 41.89 -12.37 6.29
CA ILE A 289 43.16 -11.89 6.85
C ILE A 289 44.28 -12.00 5.82
N GLN A 290 44.38 -13.13 5.12
CA GLN A 290 45.39 -13.35 4.08
C GLN A 290 45.22 -12.39 2.90
N LYS A 291 43.99 -12.13 2.45
CA LYS A 291 43.74 -11.15 1.39
C LYS A 291 44.05 -9.74 1.84
N THR A 292 43.76 -9.38 3.09
CA THR A 292 44.11 -8.08 3.67
C THR A 292 45.62 -7.88 3.75
N SER A 293 46.39 -8.92 4.12
CA SER A 293 47.86 -8.82 4.13
C SER A 293 48.44 -8.64 2.72
N ILE A 294 47.90 -9.34 1.72
CA ILE A 294 48.33 -9.18 0.32
C ILE A 294 48.00 -7.77 -0.18
N LEU A 295 46.82 -7.24 0.15
CA LEU A 295 46.45 -5.86 -0.21
C LEU A 295 47.39 -4.83 0.42
N LEU A 296 47.75 -5.00 1.69
CA LEU A 296 48.72 -4.12 2.36
C LEU A 296 50.10 -4.18 1.70
N GLU A 297 50.53 -5.36 1.26
CA GLU A 297 51.81 -5.52 0.56
C GLU A 297 51.79 -4.85 -0.82
N LEU A 298 50.73 -5.07 -1.60
CA LEU A 298 50.52 -4.38 -2.87
C LEU A 298 50.44 -2.86 -2.70
N GLN A 299 49.81 -2.39 -1.63
CA GLN A 299 49.74 -0.96 -1.33
C GLN A 299 51.12 -0.39 -0.99
N LYS A 300 51.97 -1.13 -0.26
CA LYS A 300 53.37 -0.73 -0.02
C LYS A 300 54.18 -0.71 -1.30
N GLN A 301 54.05 -1.71 -2.16
CA GLN A 301 54.73 -1.75 -3.46
C GLN A 301 54.32 -0.58 -4.35
N LEU A 302 53.02 -0.27 -4.41
CA LEU A 302 52.52 0.90 -5.15
C LEU A 302 53.05 2.22 -4.56
N LYS A 303 53.18 2.32 -3.23
CA LYS A 303 53.75 3.50 -2.59
C LYS A 303 55.23 3.66 -2.90
N GLN A 304 56.01 2.58 -2.91
CA GLN A 304 57.42 2.60 -3.31
C GLN A 304 57.60 2.94 -4.79
N LEU A 305 56.72 2.47 -5.67
CA LEU A 305 56.70 2.87 -7.08
C LEU A 305 56.34 4.34 -7.26
N GLY A 306 55.41 4.87 -6.46
CA GLY A 306 55.08 6.30 -6.45
C GLY A 306 56.21 7.18 -5.91
N GLU A 307 56.92 6.74 -4.87
CA GLU A 307 58.11 7.44 -4.33
C GLU A 307 59.30 7.38 -5.31
N LEU A 308 59.45 6.30 -6.08
CA LEU A 308 60.46 6.20 -7.16
C LEU A 308 60.13 7.11 -8.37
N ASP A 309 58.85 7.31 -8.69
CA ASP A 309 58.44 8.27 -9.71
C ASP A 309 58.69 9.72 -9.25
N ASP A 310 58.42 10.06 -7.98
CA ASP A 310 58.69 11.40 -7.42
C ASP A 310 60.20 11.70 -7.32
N ASP A 311 61.03 10.74 -6.88
CA ASP A 311 62.50 10.89 -6.85
C ASP A 311 63.10 11.03 -8.26
N SER A 312 62.48 10.44 -9.29
CA SER A 312 62.90 10.58 -10.69
C SER A 312 62.50 11.91 -11.34
N ILE A 313 61.50 12.59 -10.79
CA ILE A 313 61.10 13.94 -11.18
C ILE A 313 61.99 14.97 -10.47
N GLU A 314 62.25 14.79 -9.17
CA GLU A 314 63.09 15.71 -8.39
C GLU A 314 64.57 15.66 -8.82
N SER A 315 65.07 14.52 -9.29
CA SER A 315 66.43 14.40 -9.85
C SER A 315 66.59 14.96 -11.27
N ASN A 316 65.51 15.18 -12.02
CA ASN A 316 65.55 15.89 -13.31
C ASN A 316 65.45 17.42 -13.15
N ASP A 317 64.86 17.93 -12.05
CA ASP A 317 64.74 19.37 -11.79
C ASP A 317 65.96 19.99 -11.06
N ILE A 318 66.89 19.19 -10.52
CA ILE A 318 68.09 19.71 -9.81
C ILE A 318 69.31 19.93 -10.74
N MET A 319 69.23 19.58 -12.03
CA MET A 319 70.35 19.74 -12.97
C MET A 319 70.24 20.95 -13.92
N ASP A 320 69.38 21.93 -13.60
CA ASP A 320 69.25 23.17 -14.40
C ASP A 320 69.32 24.46 -13.59
N ASP A 321 70.00 24.46 -12.44
CA ASP A 321 70.28 25.69 -11.68
C ASP A 321 71.66 25.66 -10.96
N SER A 322 72.74 25.72 -11.74
CA SER A 322 74.01 26.26 -11.25
C SER A 322 74.84 26.83 -12.40
N LYS A 323 74.80 28.15 -12.52
CA LYS A 323 75.79 28.98 -13.23
C LYS A 323 76.70 29.64 -12.21
#